data_AF-A0A2V9QAI4-F1
#
_entry.id   AF-A0A2V9QAI4-F1
#
_cell.length_a   1.000
_cell.length_b   1.000
_cell.length_c   1.000
_cell.angle_alpha   90.00
_cell.angle_beta   90.00
_cell.angle_gamma   90.00
#
_symmetry.space_group_name_H-M   'P 1'
#
loop_
_entity.id
_entity.type
_entity.pdbx_description
1 polymer ?
#
loop_
_entity_poly.entity_id
_entity_poly.type
_entity_poly.pdbx_seq_one_letter_code
_entity_poly.pdbx_strand_id
1 'polypeptide(L)'
;MPNTCFDPSDLIIPAFDANAKTVEIIVDIHPGQERLLDYVATCDWLPFRERDALVRWCICWGVYTLLGPLPSTFALIEAKLNVLQDERFEHQKDCLAESTEKYLATGNVDGARRLVTLSHEEYSRIPNEYWRRKWLSTLDGPIEMLKRRGINIKFQASEVPQTTSLR
;
A
#
# COMPACT_ATOMS: atom_id res chain seq x y z
N MET A 1 -17.02 1.50 34.06
CA MET A 1 -17.24 1.09 32.66
C MET A 1 -15.95 1.36 31.91
N PRO A 2 -15.27 0.36 31.33
CA PRO A 2 -14.07 0.64 30.56
C PRO A 2 -14.48 1.25 29.22
N ASN A 3 -14.03 2.48 28.99
CA ASN A 3 -14.22 3.21 27.74
C ASN A 3 -13.56 2.43 26.60
N THR A 4 -14.36 1.71 25.81
CA THR A 4 -13.99 1.11 24.53
C THR A 4 -13.84 2.21 23.47
N CYS A 5 -12.96 3.18 23.72
CA CYS A 5 -12.66 4.23 22.77
C CYS A 5 -11.78 3.63 21.69
N PHE A 6 -12.43 3.11 20.65
CA PHE A 6 -11.84 2.92 19.34
C PHE A 6 -11.12 4.21 18.93
N ASP A 7 -9.81 4.15 18.69
CA ASP A 7 -9.08 5.29 18.15
C ASP A 7 -9.24 5.27 16.63
N PRO A 8 -10.01 6.19 16.02
CA PRO A 8 -10.14 6.26 14.57
C PRO A 8 -8.79 6.46 13.89
N SER A 9 -7.76 6.93 14.61
CA SER A 9 -6.39 7.05 14.11
C SER A 9 -5.76 5.71 13.72
N ASP A 10 -6.24 4.58 14.24
CA ASP A 10 -5.83 3.25 13.78
C ASP A 10 -6.36 2.89 12.37
N LEU A 11 -7.39 3.61 11.89
CA LEU A 11 -7.81 3.60 10.49
C LEU A 11 -7.26 4.80 9.71
N ILE A 12 -6.67 5.79 10.39
CA ILE A 12 -6.07 6.94 9.73
C ILE A 12 -4.72 6.53 9.18
N ILE A 13 -4.63 6.70 7.87
CA ILE A 13 -3.43 6.54 7.08
C ILE A 13 -2.43 7.63 7.50
N PRO A 14 -1.29 7.30 8.12
CA PRO A 14 -0.24 8.29 8.31
C PRO A 14 0.29 8.70 6.93
N ALA A 15 0.30 10.01 6.67
CA ALA A 15 0.85 10.60 5.44
C ALA A 15 2.39 10.59 5.40
N PHE A 16 3.04 10.06 6.45
CA PHE A 16 4.48 10.19 6.67
C PHE A 16 5.22 8.85 6.64
N ASP A 17 6.37 8.93 5.99
CA ASP A 17 7.43 7.98 5.60
C ASP A 17 8.04 7.08 6.70
N ALA A 18 7.44 6.97 7.89
CA ALA A 18 8.08 6.27 9.01
C ALA A 18 8.22 4.75 8.79
N ASN A 19 7.40 4.17 7.91
CA ASN A 19 7.31 2.72 7.69
C ASN A 19 7.75 2.26 6.29
N ALA A 20 8.10 3.17 5.38
CA ALA A 20 8.66 2.77 4.10
C ALA A 20 10.10 2.33 4.30
N LYS A 21 10.35 1.02 4.19
CA LYS A 21 11.71 0.48 4.16
C LYS A 21 12.36 0.90 2.84
N THR A 22 13.00 2.06 2.82
CA THR A 22 13.76 2.54 1.67
C THR A 22 14.98 1.65 1.48
N VAL A 23 15.11 1.05 0.30
CA VAL A 23 16.38 0.45 -0.12
C VAL A 23 17.26 1.58 -0.65
N GLU A 24 18.43 1.77 -0.03
CA GLU A 24 19.41 2.73 -0.53
C GLU A 24 20.04 2.18 -1.82
N ILE A 25 19.86 2.92 -2.91
CA ILE A 25 20.45 2.60 -4.21
C ILE A 25 21.33 3.77 -4.60
N ILE A 26 22.63 3.50 -4.80
CA ILE A 26 23.55 4.48 -5.38
C ILE A 26 23.39 4.44 -6.89
N VAL A 27 23.01 5.57 -7.48
CA VAL A 27 22.84 5.71 -8.93
C VAL A 27 23.87 6.70 -9.44
N ASP A 28 24.71 6.26 -10.37
CA ASP A 28 25.65 7.14 -11.08
C ASP A 28 24.89 7.94 -12.14
N ILE A 29 24.84 9.26 -12.00
CA ILE A 29 24.16 10.18 -12.91
C ILE A 29 25.21 11.06 -13.59
N HIS A 30 25.16 11.15 -14.92
CA HIS A 30 26.05 12.04 -15.65
C HIS A 30 25.71 13.53 -15.35
N PRO A 31 26.67 14.46 -15.24
CA PRO A 31 26.38 15.86 -14.92
C PRO A 31 25.37 16.55 -15.86
N GLY A 32 25.28 16.11 -17.11
CA GLY A 32 24.27 16.59 -18.06
C GLY A 32 22.84 16.10 -17.73
N GLN A 33 22.70 14.89 -17.19
CA GLN A 33 21.43 14.33 -16.75
C GLN A 33 20.97 14.97 -15.44
N GLU A 34 21.91 15.27 -14.55
CA GLU A 34 21.64 16.00 -13.30
C GLU A 34 20.95 17.35 -13.56
N ARG A 35 21.51 18.16 -14.48
CA ARG A 35 20.91 19.45 -14.89
C ARG A 35 19.52 19.30 -15.48
N LEU A 36 19.29 18.21 -16.22
CA LEU A 36 17.99 17.89 -16.81
C LEU A 36 16.96 17.56 -15.73
N LEU A 37 17.33 16.78 -14.71
CA LEU A 37 16.47 16.49 -13.57
C LEU A 37 16.10 17.75 -12.80
N ASP A 38 17.07 18.64 -12.55
CA ASP A 38 16.82 19.92 -11.89
C ASP A 38 15.86 20.80 -12.70
N TYR A 39 16.05 20.88 -14.02
CA TYR A 39 15.13 21.59 -14.89
C TYR A 39 13.71 21.01 -14.82
N VAL A 40 13.57 19.69 -14.87
CA VAL A 40 12.26 19.03 -14.77
C VAL A 40 11.60 19.29 -13.43
N ALA A 41 12.36 19.34 -12.33
CA ALA A 41 11.83 19.66 -10.99
C ALA A 41 11.23 21.07 -10.91
N THR A 42 11.81 22.01 -11.68
CA THR A 42 11.29 23.39 -11.78
C THR A 42 10.04 23.54 -12.64
N CYS A 43 9.69 22.52 -13.44
CA CYS A 43 8.55 22.60 -14.34
C CYS A 43 7.24 22.24 -13.62
N ASP A 44 6.14 22.95 -13.90
CA ASP A 44 4.85 22.75 -13.21
C ASP A 44 3.99 21.58 -13.69
N TRP A 45 4.42 20.91 -14.76
CA TRP A 45 3.74 19.75 -15.33
C TRP A 45 3.81 18.46 -14.49
N LEU A 46 4.70 18.39 -13.49
CA LEU A 46 4.87 17.24 -12.60
C LEU A 46 4.83 17.70 -11.14
N PRO A 47 4.24 16.90 -10.23
CA PRO A 47 4.12 17.26 -8.81
C PRO A 47 5.44 17.08 -8.03
N PHE A 48 6.50 16.58 -8.66
CA PHE A 48 7.77 16.28 -8.00
C PHE A 48 8.69 17.51 -8.03
N ARG A 49 9.05 18.00 -6.83
CA ARG A 49 9.91 19.19 -6.66
C ARG A 49 11.33 18.88 -6.22
N GLU A 50 11.58 17.63 -5.86
CA GLU A 50 12.87 17.16 -5.40
C GLU A 50 13.47 16.17 -6.41
N ARG A 51 14.78 16.21 -6.57
CA ARG A 51 15.52 15.36 -7.50
C ARG A 51 15.32 13.88 -7.18
N ASP A 52 15.35 13.51 -5.90
CA ASP A 52 15.19 12.12 -5.45
C ASP A 52 13.79 11.57 -5.75
N ALA A 53 12.77 12.42 -5.65
CA ALA A 53 11.40 12.06 -6.03
C ALA A 53 11.27 11.84 -7.55
N LEU A 54 11.94 12.67 -8.36
CA LEU A 54 12.01 12.49 -9.81
C LEU A 54 12.75 11.23 -10.21
N VAL A 55 13.90 10.94 -9.58
CA VAL A 55 14.68 9.72 -9.86
C VAL A 55 13.84 8.48 -9.53
N ARG A 56 13.18 8.45 -8.36
CA ARG A 56 12.24 7.37 -8.00
C ARG A 56 11.14 7.21 -9.05
N TRP A 57 10.50 8.30 -9.45
CA TRP A 57 9.47 8.27 -10.48
C TRP A 57 9.99 7.74 -11.82
N CYS A 58 11.19 8.16 -12.24
CA CYS A 58 11.84 7.69 -13.47
C CYS A 58 12.16 6.20 -13.42
N ILE A 59 12.59 5.66 -12.27
CA ILE A 59 12.84 4.22 -12.09
C ILE A 59 11.53 3.46 -12.24
N CYS A 60 10.48 3.86 -11.51
CA CYS A 60 9.16 3.24 -11.61
C CYS A 60 8.64 3.27 -13.06
N TRP A 61 8.68 4.44 -13.69
CA TRP A 61 8.24 4.64 -15.06
C TRP A 61 9.07 3.82 -16.06
N GLY A 62 10.39 3.76 -15.86
CA GLY A 62 11.32 2.94 -16.64
C GLY A 62 10.92 1.46 -16.62
N VAL A 63 10.62 0.90 -15.46
CA VAL A 63 10.16 -0.49 -15.33
C VAL A 63 8.88 -0.71 -16.14
N TYR A 64 7.88 0.16 -16.05
CA TYR A 64 6.65 0.04 -16.85
C TYR A 64 6.91 0.07 -18.35
N THR A 65 7.81 0.95 -18.81
CA THR A 65 8.16 1.02 -20.24
C THR A 65 8.94 -0.19 -20.74
N LEU A 66 9.75 -0.81 -19.87
CA LEU A 66 10.48 -2.05 -20.18
C LEU A 66 9.55 -3.28 -20.22
N LEU A 67 8.45 -3.27 -19.47
CA LEU A 67 7.44 -4.33 -19.48
C LEU A 67 6.60 -4.37 -20.76
N GLY A 68 6.67 -3.33 -21.59
CA GLY A 68 6.08 -3.29 -22.92
C GLY A 68 5.48 -1.94 -23.29
N PRO A 69 5.18 -1.71 -24.59
CA PRO A 69 4.52 -0.49 -25.02
C PRO A 69 3.12 -0.41 -24.43
N LEU A 70 2.81 0.70 -23.76
CA LEU A 70 1.46 0.98 -23.26
C LEU A 70 0.55 1.32 -24.47
N PRO A 71 -0.43 0.47 -24.81
CA PRO A 71 -1.14 0.56 -26.09
C PRO A 71 -2.17 1.69 -26.15
N SER A 72 -2.46 2.36 -25.02
CA SER A 72 -3.47 3.41 -24.95
C SER A 72 -3.21 4.41 -23.82
N THR A 73 -3.84 5.59 -23.91
CA THR A 73 -3.87 6.59 -22.82
C THR A 73 -4.46 6.01 -21.53
N PHE A 74 -5.44 5.11 -21.63
CA PHE A 74 -6.01 4.43 -20.47
C PHE A 74 -4.97 3.54 -19.78
N ALA A 75 -4.21 2.75 -20.55
CA ALA A 75 -3.11 1.93 -20.03
C ALA A 75 -2.01 2.78 -19.37
N LEU A 76 -1.77 3.99 -19.87
CA LEU A 76 -0.85 4.96 -19.26
C LEU A 76 -1.37 5.50 -17.92
N ILE A 77 -2.66 5.79 -17.82
CA ILE A 77 -3.29 6.22 -16.56
C ILE A 77 -3.24 5.06 -15.55
N GLU A 78 -3.57 3.85 -15.97
CA GLU A 78 -3.54 2.65 -15.13
C GLU A 78 -2.14 2.35 -14.61
N ALA A 79 -1.10 2.43 -15.46
CA ALA A 79 0.29 2.28 -15.04
C ALA A 79 0.68 3.33 -13.97
N LYS A 80 0.32 4.59 -14.17
CA LYS A 80 0.59 5.66 -13.18
C LYS A 80 -0.15 5.42 -11.86
N LEU A 81 -1.41 4.98 -11.91
CA LEU A 81 -2.19 4.65 -10.72
C LEU A 81 -1.58 3.47 -9.96
N ASN A 82 -1.10 2.45 -10.68
CA ASN A 82 -0.44 1.30 -10.06
C ASN A 82 0.87 1.69 -9.35
N VAL A 83 1.69 2.59 -9.92
CA VAL A 83 2.87 3.15 -9.22
C VAL A 83 2.47 3.80 -7.89
N LEU A 84 1.44 4.65 -7.91
CA LEU A 84 0.97 5.32 -6.69
C LEU A 84 0.40 4.35 -5.66
N GLN A 85 -0.28 3.29 -6.13
CA GLN A 85 -0.81 2.24 -5.26
C GLN A 85 0.31 1.37 -4.67
N ASP A 86 1.40 1.13 -5.40
CA ASP A 86 2.56 0.36 -4.93
C ASP A 86 3.27 1.13 -3.82
N GLU A 87 3.56 2.41 -4.06
CA GLU A 87 4.10 3.31 -3.05
C GLU A 87 3.22 3.29 -1.81
N ARG A 88 1.90 3.50 -1.96
CA ARG A 88 0.96 3.48 -0.83
C ARG A 88 1.02 2.15 -0.07
N PHE A 89 1.06 1.02 -0.78
CA PHE A 89 1.12 -0.30 -0.16
C PHE A 89 2.39 -0.47 0.67
N GLU A 90 3.55 -0.13 0.11
CA GLU A 90 4.83 -0.27 0.81
C GLU A 90 4.90 0.55 2.10
N HIS A 91 4.28 1.74 2.12
CA HIS A 91 4.20 2.57 3.31
C HIS A 91 3.27 2.02 4.40
N GLN A 92 2.28 1.20 4.03
CA GLN A 92 1.14 0.86 4.89
C GLN A 92 1.07 -0.61 5.28
N LYS A 93 1.82 -1.49 4.60
CA LYS A 93 1.74 -2.94 4.80
C LYS A 93 2.02 -3.39 6.22
N ASP A 94 2.85 -2.65 6.97
CA ASP A 94 3.29 -3.01 8.33
C ASP A 94 2.38 -2.40 9.42
N CYS A 95 1.64 -1.32 9.13
CA CYS A 95 0.84 -0.58 10.13
C CYS A 95 -0.20 -1.45 10.85
N LEU A 96 -0.83 -2.37 10.12
CA LEU A 96 -1.87 -3.23 10.69
C LEU A 96 -1.30 -4.20 11.73
N ALA A 97 -0.10 -4.74 11.49
CA ALA A 97 0.59 -5.62 12.43
C ALA A 97 0.99 -4.85 13.70
N GLU A 98 1.55 -3.64 13.53
CA GLU A 98 1.94 -2.77 14.64
C GLU A 98 0.74 -2.37 15.52
N SER A 99 -0.37 -1.93 14.93
CA SER A 99 -1.57 -1.59 15.69
C SER A 99 -2.18 -2.82 16.37
N THR A 100 -2.18 -3.98 15.72
CA THR A 100 -2.63 -5.23 16.34
C THR A 100 -1.78 -5.58 17.56
N GLU A 101 -0.45 -5.47 17.46
CA GLU A 101 0.48 -5.70 18.57
C GLU A 101 0.23 -4.72 19.72
N LYS A 102 0.03 -3.44 19.44
CA LYS A 102 -0.31 -2.41 20.45
C LYS A 102 -1.59 -2.75 21.20
N TYR A 103 -2.66 -3.16 20.50
CA TYR A 103 -3.91 -3.59 21.14
C TYR A 103 -3.70 -4.83 22.02
N LEU A 104 -2.89 -5.79 21.57
CA LEU A 104 -2.59 -6.99 22.35
C LEU A 104 -1.71 -6.70 23.58
N ALA A 105 -0.75 -5.77 23.46
CA ALA A 105 0.11 -5.35 24.56
C ALA A 105 -0.66 -4.65 25.69
N THR A 106 -1.69 -3.87 25.34
CA THR A 106 -2.60 -3.21 26.30
C THR A 106 -3.67 -4.14 26.86
N GLY A 107 -3.71 -5.42 26.43
CA GLY A 107 -4.72 -6.39 26.85
C GLY A 107 -6.09 -6.22 26.18
N ASN A 108 -6.24 -5.29 25.24
CA ASN A 108 -7.47 -5.05 24.50
C ASN A 108 -7.60 -6.00 23.30
N VAL A 109 -7.88 -7.27 23.63
CA VAL A 109 -8.06 -8.36 22.69
C VAL A 109 -9.21 -8.10 21.70
N ASP A 110 -10.32 -7.54 22.18
CA ASP A 110 -11.49 -7.26 21.33
C ASP A 110 -11.21 -6.16 20.31
N GLY A 111 -10.41 -5.14 20.69
CA GLY A 111 -9.93 -4.10 19.78
C GLY A 111 -9.08 -4.68 18.65
N ALA A 112 -8.09 -5.52 18.99
CA ALA A 112 -7.26 -6.22 18.02
C ALA A 112 -8.09 -7.08 17.05
N ARG A 113 -9.05 -7.85 17.57
CA ARG A 113 -9.93 -8.69 16.75
C ARG A 113 -10.79 -7.86 15.79
N ARG A 114 -11.38 -6.76 16.27
CA ARG A 114 -12.21 -5.86 15.45
C ARG A 114 -11.39 -5.21 14.34
N LEU A 115 -10.18 -4.73 14.66
CA LEU A 115 -9.27 -4.12 13.70
C LEU A 115 -8.97 -5.06 12.52
N VAL A 116 -8.59 -6.30 12.80
CA VAL A 116 -8.30 -7.31 11.76
C VAL A 116 -9.56 -7.66 10.96
N THR A 117 -10.72 -7.74 11.62
CA THR A 117 -11.99 -8.06 10.95
C THR A 117 -12.41 -6.95 9.98
N LEU A 118 -12.40 -5.70 10.43
CA LEU A 118 -12.73 -4.54 9.59
C LEU A 118 -11.75 -4.39 8.43
N SER A 119 -10.46 -4.58 8.68
CA SER A 119 -9.44 -4.54 7.63
C SER A 119 -9.67 -5.60 6.55
N HIS A 120 -10.03 -6.82 6.94
CA HIS A 120 -10.41 -7.87 5.99
C HIS A 120 -11.63 -7.49 5.14
N GLU A 121 -12.67 -6.93 5.75
CA GLU A 121 -13.88 -6.48 5.03
C GLU A 121 -13.56 -5.38 4.02
N GLU A 122 -12.78 -4.37 4.40
CA GLU A 122 -12.39 -3.28 3.51
C GLU A 122 -11.48 -3.76 2.37
N TYR A 123 -10.47 -4.59 2.66
CA TYR A 123 -9.59 -5.13 1.62
C TYR A 123 -10.34 -6.05 0.65
N SER A 124 -11.34 -6.79 1.12
CA SER A 124 -12.17 -7.65 0.28
C SER A 124 -13.01 -6.87 -0.74
N ARG A 125 -13.31 -5.59 -0.48
CA ARG A 125 -14.08 -4.71 -1.38
C ARG A 125 -13.23 -4.11 -2.51
N ILE A 126 -11.90 -4.28 -2.49
CA ILE A 126 -11.02 -3.75 -3.52
C ILE A 126 -11.37 -4.42 -4.86
N PRO A 127 -11.77 -3.65 -5.91
CA PRO A 127 -12.22 -4.23 -7.18
C PRO A 127 -11.10 -4.93 -7.96
N ASN A 128 -9.89 -4.34 -7.92
CA ASN A 128 -8.73 -4.89 -8.62
C ASN A 128 -8.20 -6.11 -7.89
N GLU A 129 -8.16 -7.26 -8.56
CA GLU A 129 -7.79 -8.54 -7.96
C GLU A 129 -6.34 -8.56 -7.45
N TYR A 130 -5.40 -7.98 -8.20
CA TYR A 130 -3.99 -7.91 -7.80
C TYR A 130 -3.86 -7.17 -6.47
N TRP A 131 -4.43 -5.96 -6.40
CA TRP A 131 -4.39 -5.14 -5.19
C TRP A 131 -5.12 -5.77 -4.02
N ARG A 132 -6.30 -6.33 -4.26
CA ARG A 132 -7.05 -7.07 -3.24
C ARG A 132 -6.20 -8.17 -2.62
N ARG A 133 -5.56 -9.00 -3.44
CA ARG A 133 -4.71 -10.11 -2.96
C ARG A 133 -3.51 -9.59 -2.18
N LYS A 134 -2.86 -8.55 -2.69
CA LYS A 134 -1.70 -7.92 -2.06
C LYS A 134 -2.06 -7.36 -0.68
N TRP A 135 -3.15 -6.60 -0.56
CA TRP A 135 -3.64 -6.08 0.71
C TRP A 135 -4.09 -7.17 1.68
N LEU A 136 -4.79 -8.21 1.22
CA LEU A 136 -5.20 -9.33 2.09
C LEU A 136 -4.00 -10.08 2.68
N SER A 137 -2.86 -10.18 1.98
CA SER A 137 -1.65 -10.81 2.53
C SER A 137 -1.08 -10.10 3.77
N THR A 138 -1.40 -8.82 3.97
CA THR A 138 -0.98 -8.07 5.18
C THR A 138 -1.66 -8.56 6.46
N LEU A 139 -2.75 -9.34 6.34
CA LEU A 139 -3.50 -9.87 7.48
C LEU A 139 -2.85 -11.08 8.12
N ASP A 140 -1.94 -11.79 7.44
CA ASP A 140 -1.37 -13.05 7.92
C ASP A 140 -0.66 -12.88 9.27
N GLY A 141 0.19 -11.85 9.39
CA GLY A 141 0.87 -11.51 10.64
C GLY A 141 -0.10 -11.22 11.81
N PRO A 142 -1.02 -10.24 11.68
CA PRO A 142 -2.05 -9.96 12.67
C PRO A 142 -2.90 -11.19 13.07
N ILE A 143 -3.29 -12.03 12.10
CA ILE A 143 -4.06 -13.25 12.36
C ILE A 143 -3.23 -14.24 13.18
N GLU A 144 -1.95 -14.42 12.87
CA GLU A 144 -1.06 -15.27 13.69
C GLU A 144 -0.90 -14.74 15.11
N MET A 145 -0.74 -13.42 15.29
CA MET A 145 -0.66 -12.81 16.61
C MET A 145 -1.90 -13.10 17.46
N LEU A 146 -3.09 -13.02 16.86
CA LEU A 146 -4.36 -13.35 17.51
C LEU A 146 -4.48 -14.85 17.83
N LYS A 147 -4.06 -15.72 16.91
CA LYS A 147 -4.04 -17.18 17.14
C LYS A 147 -3.15 -17.56 18.32
N ARG A 148 -1.97 -16.94 18.46
CA ARG A 148 -1.06 -17.15 19.61
C ARG A 148 -1.70 -16.78 20.95
N ARG A 149 -2.71 -15.91 20.95
CA ARG A 149 -3.50 -15.51 22.13
C ARG A 149 -4.78 -16.34 22.30
N GLY A 150 -4.96 -17.40 21.51
CA GLY A 150 -6.12 -18.30 21.58
C GLY A 150 -7.35 -17.81 20.82
N ILE A 151 -7.23 -16.78 19.98
CA ILE A 151 -8.35 -16.16 19.26
C ILE A 151 -8.34 -16.66 17.82
N ASN A 152 -9.38 -17.40 17.43
CA ASN A 152 -9.59 -17.82 16.05
C ASN A 152 -10.60 -16.90 15.36
N ILE A 153 -10.14 -16.20 14.32
CA ILE A 153 -11.04 -15.47 13.41
C ILE A 153 -11.37 -16.37 12.22
N LYS A 154 -12.66 -16.58 11.96
CA LYS A 154 -13.14 -17.22 10.73
C LYS A 154 -13.62 -16.12 9.79
N PHE A 155 -12.93 -15.92 8.68
CA PHE A 155 -13.40 -15.06 7.61
C PHE A 155 -14.30 -15.89 6.68
N GLN A 156 -15.47 -15.37 6.33
CA GLN A 156 -16.27 -15.95 5.26
C GLN A 156 -15.59 -15.61 3.93
N ALA A 157 -15.35 -16.60 3.08
CA ALA A 157 -14.85 -16.36 1.73
C ALA A 157 -15.88 -15.50 0.98
N SER A 158 -15.47 -14.33 0.50
CA SER A 158 -16.31 -13.53 -0.38
C SER A 158 -16.49 -14.27 -1.70
N GLU A 159 -17.72 -14.66 -2.00
CA GLU A 159 -18.11 -15.16 -3.31
C GLU A 159 -17.84 -14.06 -4.34
N VAL A 160 -16.79 -14.23 -5.15
CA VAL A 160 -16.57 -13.37 -6.32
C VAL A 160 -17.59 -13.77 -7.37
N PRO A 161 -18.51 -12.88 -7.79
CA PRO A 161 -19.40 -13.19 -8.90
C PRO A 161 -18.54 -13.38 -10.16
N GLN A 162 -18.59 -14.58 -10.73
CA GLN A 162 -17.99 -14.88 -12.01
C GLN A 162 -18.64 -13.96 -13.05
N THR A 163 -17.96 -12.91 -13.47
CA THR A 163 -18.39 -12.13 -14.63
C THR A 163 -18.31 -13.02 -15.85
N THR A 164 -19.48 -13.46 -16.28
CA THR A 164 -19.76 -14.11 -17.55
C THR A 164 -19.04 -13.36 -18.68
N SER A 165 -18.04 -14.01 -19.26
CA SER A 165 -17.45 -13.63 -20.55
C SER A 165 -18.56 -13.67 -21.60
N LEU A 166 -19.03 -12.48 -22.01
CA LEU A 166 -19.84 -12.34 -23.22
C LEU A 166 -18.88 -12.22 -24.40
N ARG A 167 -19.00 -13.23 -25.26
CA ARG A 167 -18.43 -13.32 -26.61
C ARG A 167 -18.88 -12.17 -27.50
#